data_AF-N9NNI3-F1
#
_entry.id   AF-N9NNI3-F1
#
_cell.length_a   1.000
_cell.length_b   1.000
_cell.length_c   1.000
_cell.angle_alpha   90.00
_cell.angle_beta   90.00
_cell.angle_gamma   90.00
#
_symmetry.space_group_name_H-M   'P 1'
#
loop_
_entity.id
_entity.type
_entity.pdbx_description
1 polymer ?
#
loop_
_entity_poly.entity_id
_entity_poly.type
_entity_poly.pdbx_seq_one_letter_code
_entity_poly.pdbx_strand_id
1 'polypeptide(L)'
;MEHKFDLSNLLKVYKALIWITLYAAALHFFDNVYFFFQYPEPAWLTREIVALLWIPIALMAHRAVDLIYTGKVEYAFAIIHSFVLANWISLGHYLFACPEDVLPRINIAIFIQTSIASVLFIMTLWLQITRYPQSVRYIKPTWLKNIAMYCILIIILESIFPSDFHDWWYTWLIPSDIH
;
A
#
# COMPACT_ATOMS: atom_id res chain seq x y z
N MET A 1 -29.27 -14.79 24.74
CA MET A 1 -28.24 -13.78 25.09
C MET A 1 -27.13 -13.90 24.06
N GLU A 2 -27.31 -13.27 22.90
CA GLU A 2 -26.29 -13.27 21.84
C GLU A 2 -25.12 -12.38 22.23
N HIS A 3 -23.92 -12.85 21.94
CA HIS A 3 -22.61 -12.23 22.13
C HIS A 3 -22.56 -10.75 21.68
N LYS A 4 -22.90 -9.81 22.58
CA LYS A 4 -22.58 -8.37 22.47
C LYS A 4 -21.06 -8.11 22.58
N PHE A 5 -20.32 -9.09 23.11
CA PHE A 5 -18.91 -9.28 22.80
C PHE A 5 -18.85 -9.62 21.29
N ASP A 6 -18.47 -8.76 20.36
CA ASP A 6 -17.47 -7.73 20.55
C ASP A 6 -17.32 -6.81 19.32
N LEU A 7 -18.41 -6.45 18.61
CA LEU A 7 -18.25 -5.60 17.41
C LEU A 7 -17.57 -4.27 17.76
N SER A 8 -17.79 -3.75 18.97
CA SER A 8 -17.13 -2.56 19.47
C SER A 8 -15.61 -2.75 19.66
N ASN A 9 -15.12 -3.77 20.38
CA ASN A 9 -13.66 -3.91 20.51
C ASN A 9 -13.04 -4.43 19.22
N LEU A 10 -13.75 -5.18 18.40
CA LEU A 10 -13.30 -5.55 17.06
C LEU A 10 -13.04 -4.31 16.18
N LEU A 11 -13.93 -3.32 16.21
CA LEU A 11 -13.71 -2.04 15.53
C LEU A 11 -12.60 -1.21 16.19
N LYS A 12 -12.35 -1.36 17.50
CA LYS A 12 -11.16 -0.75 18.15
C LYS A 12 -9.88 -1.39 17.63
N VAL A 13 -9.81 -2.72 17.56
CA VAL A 13 -8.67 -3.47 16.99
C VAL A 13 -8.48 -3.09 15.53
N TYR A 14 -9.57 -2.98 14.75
CA TYR A 14 -9.49 -2.59 13.35
C TYR A 14 -8.91 -1.19 13.15
N LYS A 15 -9.37 -0.21 13.94
CA LYS A 15 -8.79 1.14 13.93
C LYS A 15 -7.32 1.15 14.36
N ALA A 16 -6.98 0.39 15.40
CA ALA A 16 -5.59 0.26 15.83
C ALA A 16 -4.71 -0.33 14.72
N LEU A 17 -5.22 -1.34 14.00
CA LEU A 17 -4.53 -1.93 12.87
C LEU A 17 -4.32 -0.92 11.73
N ILE A 18 -5.32 -0.08 11.40
CA ILE A 18 -5.16 1.01 10.42
C ILE A 18 -4.02 1.95 10.82
N TRP A 19 -3.95 2.35 12.10
CA TRP A 19 -2.86 3.20 12.60
C TRP A 19 -1.50 2.49 12.56
N ILE A 20 -1.44 1.22 12.97
CA ILE A 20 -0.20 0.43 12.91
C ILE A 20 0.27 0.30 11.45
N THR A 21 -0.64 0.08 10.49
CA THR A 21 -0.31 0.10 9.05
C THR A 21 0.22 1.47 8.62
N LEU A 22 -0.37 2.57 9.08
CA LEU A 22 0.14 3.91 8.77
C LEU A 22 1.54 4.14 9.35
N TYR A 23 1.81 3.70 10.58
CA TYR A 23 3.14 3.82 11.18
C TYR A 23 4.19 2.92 10.49
N ALA A 24 3.80 1.72 10.05
CA ALA A 24 4.64 0.88 9.23
C ALA A 24 4.95 1.53 7.87
N ALA A 25 3.94 2.14 7.24
CA ALA A 25 4.12 2.94 6.03
C ALA A 25 5.03 4.14 6.28
N ALA A 26 4.89 4.82 7.43
CA ALA A 26 5.72 5.96 7.81
C ALA A 26 7.18 5.57 7.94
N LEU A 27 7.47 4.43 8.59
CA LEU A 27 8.83 3.90 8.73
C LEU A 27 9.50 3.75 7.37
N HIS A 28 8.84 3.05 6.44
CA HIS A 28 9.37 2.85 5.09
C HIS A 28 9.47 4.18 4.32
N PHE A 29 8.44 5.01 4.38
CA PHE A 29 8.39 6.30 3.72
C PHE A 29 9.53 7.23 4.16
N PHE A 30 9.76 7.37 5.47
CA PHE A 30 10.83 8.23 5.96
C PHE A 30 12.21 7.65 5.62
N ASP A 31 12.41 6.33 5.69
CA ASP A 31 13.66 5.71 5.22
C ASP A 31 13.91 6.03 3.74
N ASN A 32 12.87 5.89 2.91
CA ASN A 32 12.91 6.21 1.49
C ASN A 32 13.26 7.68 1.22
N VAL A 33 12.63 8.64 1.91
CA VAL A 33 12.93 10.07 1.72
C VAL A 33 14.36 10.42 2.19
N TYR A 34 14.78 9.97 3.37
CA TYR A 34 16.08 10.33 3.94
C TYR A 34 17.25 9.66 3.21
N PHE A 35 17.08 8.39 2.82
CA PHE A 35 18.09 7.60 2.14
C PHE A 35 17.76 7.37 0.66
N PHE A 36 17.04 8.29 0.04
CA PHE A 36 16.49 8.18 -1.32
C PHE A 36 17.48 7.63 -2.36
N PHE A 37 18.72 8.10 -2.36
CA PHE A 37 19.75 7.65 -3.32
C PHE A 37 20.25 6.21 -3.10
N GLN A 38 19.80 5.53 -2.04
CA GLN A 38 20.08 4.12 -1.75
C GLN A 38 18.93 3.21 -2.18
N TYR A 39 17.81 3.78 -2.63
CA TYR A 39 16.67 3.03 -3.14
C TYR A 39 16.78 2.80 -4.64
N PRO A 40 16.31 1.64 -5.13
CA PRO A 40 16.23 1.36 -6.56
C PRO A 40 14.99 2.04 -7.14
N GLU A 41 15.12 3.33 -7.43
CA GLU A 41 14.00 4.14 -7.92
C GLU A 41 14.11 4.43 -9.42
N PRO A 42 12.98 4.43 -10.15
CA PRO A 42 12.95 4.87 -11.53
C PRO A 42 13.14 6.39 -11.64
N ALA A 43 13.48 6.87 -12.84
CA ALA A 43 13.83 8.27 -13.07
C ALA A 43 12.69 9.26 -12.73
N TRP A 44 11.44 8.83 -12.86
CA TRP A 44 10.27 9.66 -12.54
C TRP A 44 9.95 9.76 -11.06
N LEU A 45 10.49 8.88 -10.21
CA LEU A 45 10.29 8.99 -8.79
C LEU A 45 11.43 9.82 -8.24
N THR A 46 11.13 11.03 -7.74
CA THR A 46 12.11 11.85 -7.01
C THR A 46 11.76 11.86 -5.53
N ARG A 47 12.71 12.28 -4.68
CA ARG A 47 12.48 12.47 -3.24
C ARG A 47 11.25 13.34 -2.95
N GLU A 48 11.05 14.40 -3.72
CA GLU A 48 9.92 15.32 -3.57
C GLU A 48 8.61 14.65 -3.95
N ILE A 49 8.60 13.85 -5.03
CA ILE A 49 7.42 13.08 -5.44
C ILE A 49 7.06 12.05 -4.36
N VAL A 50 8.05 11.31 -3.84
CA VAL A 50 7.84 10.41 -2.70
C VAL A 50 7.22 11.18 -1.54
N ALA A 51 7.81 12.33 -1.16
CA ALA A 51 7.30 13.18 -0.08
C ALA A 51 5.83 13.61 -0.28
N LEU A 52 5.45 13.93 -1.52
CA LEU A 52 4.08 14.29 -1.86
C LEU A 52 3.11 13.09 -1.80
N LEU A 53 3.56 11.89 -2.17
CA LEU A 53 2.74 10.66 -2.13
C LEU A 53 2.37 10.25 -0.70
N TRP A 54 3.10 10.71 0.32
CA TRP A 54 2.74 10.46 1.72
C TRP A 54 1.42 11.11 2.14
N ILE A 55 1.14 12.31 1.64
CA ILE A 55 -0.05 13.09 2.01
C ILE A 55 -1.34 12.30 1.76
N PRO A 56 -1.63 11.79 0.55
CA PRO A 56 -2.84 11.01 0.31
C PRO A 56 -2.87 9.72 1.15
N ILE A 57 -1.74 9.07 1.39
CA ILE A 57 -1.66 7.85 2.22
C ILE A 57 -2.10 8.14 3.66
N ALA A 58 -1.56 9.19 4.27
CA ALA A 58 -1.94 9.63 5.61
C ALA A 58 -3.42 10.04 5.67
N LEU A 59 -3.89 10.82 4.69
CA LEU A 59 -5.29 11.25 4.63
C LEU A 59 -6.26 10.06 4.47
N MET A 60 -5.91 9.03 3.71
CA MET A 60 -6.72 7.81 3.58
C MET A 60 -6.85 7.09 4.92
N ALA A 61 -5.77 6.91 5.67
CA ALA A 61 -5.81 6.27 6.99
C ALA A 61 -6.71 7.04 7.97
N HIS A 62 -6.52 8.36 8.07
CA HIS A 62 -7.36 9.23 8.89
C HIS A 62 -8.84 9.14 8.47
N ARG A 63 -9.12 9.26 7.16
CA ARG A 63 -10.48 9.23 6.64
C ARG A 63 -11.18 7.89 6.90
N ALA A 64 -10.46 6.78 6.77
CA ALA A 64 -10.99 5.45 7.09
C ALA A 64 -11.40 5.37 8.57
N VAL A 65 -10.56 5.87 9.47
CA VAL A 65 -10.84 5.91 10.92
C VAL A 65 -12.03 6.82 11.24
N ASP A 66 -12.14 8.00 10.63
CA ASP A 66 -13.27 8.92 10.79
C ASP A 66 -14.59 8.29 10.34
N LEU A 67 -14.58 7.57 9.21
CA LEU A 67 -15.74 6.85 8.72
C LEU A 67 -16.18 5.75 9.70
N ILE A 68 -15.23 5.05 10.34
CA ILE A 68 -15.55 4.07 11.38
C ILE A 68 -16.14 4.76 12.62
N TYR A 69 -15.58 5.89 13.06
CA TYR A 69 -16.12 6.65 14.20
C TYR A 69 -17.53 7.17 13.97
N THR A 70 -17.83 7.59 12.74
CA THR A 70 -19.15 8.10 12.34
C THR A 70 -20.15 7.01 11.96
N GLY A 71 -19.81 5.73 12.19
CA GLY A 71 -20.68 4.59 11.90
C GLY A 71 -20.80 4.21 10.42
N LYS A 72 -20.08 4.89 9.53
CA LYS A 72 -20.06 4.69 8.07
C LYS A 72 -19.03 3.63 7.66
N VAL A 73 -19.01 2.50 8.37
CA VAL A 73 -17.97 1.46 8.24
C VAL A 73 -17.89 0.90 6.81
N GLU A 74 -19.03 0.74 6.13
CA GLU A 74 -19.06 0.22 4.76
C GLU A 74 -18.26 1.09 3.77
N TYR A 75 -18.30 2.41 3.94
CA TYR A 75 -17.52 3.34 3.13
C TYR A 75 -16.03 3.31 3.50
N ALA A 76 -15.71 3.03 4.77
CA ALA A 76 -14.32 2.90 5.21
C ALA A 76 -13.60 1.78 4.45
N PHE A 77 -14.28 0.66 4.14
CA PHE A 77 -13.66 -0.44 3.39
C PHE A 77 -13.12 -0.01 2.03
N ALA A 78 -13.83 0.84 1.29
CA ALA A 78 -13.34 1.32 -0.01
C ALA A 78 -12.05 2.16 0.14
N ILE A 79 -11.97 2.99 1.18
CA ILE A 79 -10.78 3.76 1.51
C ILE A 79 -9.64 2.81 1.94
N ILE A 80 -9.94 1.79 2.73
CA ILE A 80 -8.96 0.83 3.24
C ILE A 80 -8.39 -0.05 2.11
N HIS A 81 -9.19 -0.48 1.14
CA HIS A 81 -8.68 -1.15 -0.06
C HIS A 81 -7.69 -0.27 -0.82
N SER A 82 -7.98 1.02 -0.94
CA SER A 82 -7.09 1.99 -1.58
C SER A 82 -5.79 2.18 -0.79
N PHE A 83 -5.91 2.29 0.53
CA PHE A 83 -4.78 2.39 1.45
C PHE A 83 -3.90 1.14 1.44
N VAL A 84 -4.48 -0.07 1.43
CA VAL A 84 -3.75 -1.34 1.29
C VAL A 84 -2.98 -1.39 -0.02
N LEU A 85 -3.64 -1.06 -1.14
CA LEU A 85 -2.98 -1.05 -2.45
C LEU A 85 -1.82 -0.04 -2.47
N ALA A 86 -2.01 1.16 -1.93
CA ALA A 86 -0.95 2.14 -1.80
C ALA A 86 0.27 1.61 -1.02
N ASN A 87 0.03 0.79 0.01
CA ASN A 87 1.10 0.15 0.77
C ASN A 87 1.81 -0.97 -0.01
N TRP A 88 1.07 -1.75 -0.80
CA TRP A 88 1.64 -2.82 -1.62
C TRP A 88 2.47 -2.30 -2.81
N ILE A 89 2.28 -1.06 -3.23
CA ILE A 89 3.11 -0.44 -4.26
C ILE A 89 4.60 -0.38 -3.86
N SER A 90 4.93 -0.43 -2.56
CA SER A 90 6.32 -0.58 -2.10
C SER A 90 7.01 -1.85 -2.60
N LEU A 91 6.27 -2.91 -2.94
CA LEU A 91 6.83 -4.08 -3.63
C LEU A 91 7.37 -3.74 -5.02
N GLY A 92 6.95 -2.59 -5.57
CA GLY A 92 7.41 -2.04 -6.83
C GLY A 92 8.92 -1.77 -6.85
N HIS A 93 9.59 -1.58 -5.71
CA HIS A 93 11.06 -1.46 -5.69
C HIS A 93 11.75 -2.70 -6.27
N TYR A 94 11.14 -3.87 -6.14
CA TYR A 94 11.64 -5.11 -6.74
C TYR A 94 11.35 -5.24 -8.23
N LEU A 95 10.72 -4.24 -8.86
CA LEU A 95 10.73 -4.11 -10.31
C LEU A 95 12.06 -3.53 -10.81
N PHE A 96 12.83 -2.87 -9.94
CA PHE A 96 14.02 -2.10 -10.29
C PHE A 96 15.33 -2.70 -9.75
N ALA A 97 15.29 -3.47 -8.66
CA ALA A 97 16.46 -4.19 -8.14
C ALA A 97 16.11 -5.50 -7.42
N CYS A 98 17.05 -6.44 -7.40
CA CYS A 98 16.81 -7.76 -6.84
C CYS A 98 16.71 -7.59 -5.33
N PRO A 99 15.83 -8.32 -4.62
CA PRO A 99 15.86 -8.31 -3.16
C PRO A 99 17.26 -8.57 -2.58
N GLU A 100 18.13 -9.32 -3.28
CA GLU A 100 19.51 -9.59 -2.86
C GLU A 100 20.45 -8.37 -3.00
N ASP A 101 20.18 -7.48 -3.94
CA ASP A 101 20.96 -6.26 -4.19
C ASP A 101 20.45 -5.06 -3.36
N VAL A 102 19.21 -5.15 -2.86
CA VAL A 102 18.59 -4.15 -2.01
C VAL A 102 19.12 -4.26 -0.58
N LEU A 103 19.46 -3.11 0.02
CA LEU A 103 19.96 -3.07 1.39
C LEU A 103 18.99 -3.77 2.37
N PRO A 104 19.49 -4.58 3.34
CA PRO A 104 18.64 -5.31 4.28
C PRO A 104 17.63 -4.43 5.03
N ARG A 105 18.00 -3.19 5.37
CA ARG A 105 17.10 -2.21 6.00
C ARG A 105 15.88 -1.90 5.15
N ILE A 106 16.07 -1.71 3.85
CA ILE A 106 15.00 -1.41 2.88
C ILE A 106 14.08 -2.62 2.75
N ASN A 107 14.66 -3.82 2.57
CA ASN A 107 13.91 -5.08 2.54
C ASN A 107 13.03 -5.26 3.79
N ILE A 108 13.60 -5.01 4.98
CA ILE A 108 12.88 -5.09 6.26
C ILE A 108 11.74 -4.06 6.31
N ALA A 109 11.99 -2.82 5.88
CA ALA A 109 10.97 -1.77 5.88
C ALA A 109 9.80 -2.11 4.95
N ILE A 110 10.09 -2.55 3.71
CA ILE A 110 9.09 -3.03 2.74
C ILE A 110 8.33 -4.24 3.33
N PHE A 111 9.04 -5.20 3.90
CA PHE A 111 8.43 -6.41 4.49
C PHE A 111 7.45 -6.06 5.62
N ILE A 112 7.85 -5.20 6.56
CA ILE A 112 7.00 -4.77 7.67
C ILE A 112 5.76 -4.05 7.13
N GLN A 113 5.93 -3.09 6.23
CA GLN A 113 4.81 -2.33 5.64
C GLN A 113 3.81 -3.26 4.93
N THR A 114 4.31 -4.10 4.03
CA THR A 114 3.48 -4.96 3.17
C THR A 114 2.81 -6.09 3.96
N SER A 115 3.49 -6.64 4.97
CA SER A 115 2.92 -7.66 5.85
C SER A 115 1.78 -7.11 6.70
N ILE A 116 1.98 -5.94 7.33
CA ILE A 116 0.95 -5.32 8.15
C ILE A 116 -0.24 -4.87 7.28
N ALA A 117 0.00 -4.35 6.08
CA ALA A 117 -1.06 -4.05 5.11
C ALA A 117 -1.84 -5.30 4.69
N SER A 118 -1.17 -6.44 4.53
CA SER A 118 -1.82 -7.72 4.22
C SER A 118 -2.70 -8.21 5.37
N VAL A 119 -2.26 -8.06 6.62
CA VAL A 119 -3.09 -8.36 7.80
C VAL A 119 -4.33 -7.45 7.83
N LEU A 120 -4.17 -6.15 7.57
CA LEU A 120 -5.29 -5.22 7.46
C LEU A 120 -6.27 -5.62 6.34
N PHE A 121 -5.75 -6.04 5.19
CA PHE A 121 -6.57 -6.51 4.08
C PHE A 121 -7.38 -7.76 4.44
N ILE A 122 -6.76 -8.76 5.07
CA ILE A 122 -7.44 -9.99 5.50
C ILE A 122 -8.55 -9.64 6.51
N MET A 123 -8.26 -8.80 7.50
CA MET A 123 -9.26 -8.36 8.48
C MET A 123 -10.40 -7.58 7.81
N THR A 124 -10.09 -6.74 6.82
CA THR A 124 -11.07 -6.01 6.00
C THR A 124 -12.00 -6.97 5.28
N LEU A 125 -11.46 -7.94 4.54
CA LEU A 125 -12.26 -8.94 3.84
C LEU A 125 -13.13 -9.75 4.81
N TRP A 126 -12.56 -10.19 5.92
CA TRP A 126 -13.29 -10.95 6.93
C TRP A 126 -14.47 -10.13 7.51
N LEU A 127 -14.26 -8.85 7.83
CA LEU A 127 -15.33 -7.95 8.28
C LEU A 127 -16.40 -7.73 7.20
N GLN A 128 -15.99 -7.53 5.94
CA GLN A 128 -16.92 -7.37 4.83
C GLN A 128 -17.76 -8.62 4.62
N ILE A 129 -17.19 -9.81 4.69
CA ILE A 129 -17.93 -11.06 4.46
C ILE A 129 -18.85 -11.40 5.64
N THR A 130 -18.38 -11.23 6.88
CA THR A 130 -19.09 -11.75 8.07
C THR A 130 -20.00 -10.73 8.74
N ARG A 131 -19.71 -9.43 8.63
CA ARG A 131 -20.43 -8.36 9.34
C ARG A 131 -21.09 -7.34 8.41
N TYR A 132 -20.51 -7.11 7.23
CA TYR A 132 -20.99 -6.09 6.28
C TYR A 132 -21.09 -6.61 4.84
N PRO A 133 -21.83 -7.72 4.59
CA PRO A 133 -21.84 -8.40 3.28
C PRO A 133 -22.32 -7.51 2.13
N GLN A 134 -23.18 -6.52 2.41
CA GLN A 134 -23.64 -5.55 1.41
C GLN A 134 -22.50 -4.70 0.85
N SER A 135 -21.40 -4.54 1.59
CA SER A 135 -20.23 -3.77 1.16
C SER A 135 -19.33 -4.51 0.16
N VAL A 136 -19.44 -5.85 0.06
CA VAL A 136 -18.60 -6.69 -0.81
C VAL A 136 -18.73 -6.30 -2.28
N ARG A 137 -19.92 -5.84 -2.70
CA ARG A 137 -20.18 -5.37 -4.06
C ARG A 137 -19.27 -4.20 -4.49
N TYR A 138 -18.71 -3.46 -3.53
CA TYR A 138 -17.84 -2.32 -3.79
C TYR A 138 -16.37 -2.71 -3.97
N ILE A 139 -15.96 -3.94 -3.65
CA ILE A 139 -14.55 -4.37 -3.74
C ILE A 139 -14.04 -4.24 -5.18
N LYS A 140 -14.65 -4.97 -6.12
CA LYS A 140 -14.24 -4.98 -7.53
C LYS A 140 -14.14 -3.57 -8.15
N PRO A 141 -15.16 -2.70 -8.06
CA PRO A 141 -15.06 -1.37 -8.67
C PRO A 141 -14.00 -0.48 -7.98
N THR A 142 -13.79 -0.61 -6.67
CA THR A 142 -12.71 0.11 -5.98
C THR A 142 -11.34 -0.32 -6.47
N TRP A 143 -11.08 -1.62 -6.56
CA TRP A 143 -9.80 -2.14 -7.06
C TRP A 143 -9.53 -1.73 -8.51
N LEU A 144 -10.53 -1.83 -9.39
CA LEU A 144 -10.40 -1.39 -10.78
C LEU A 144 -10.06 0.10 -10.88
N LYS A 145 -10.75 0.95 -10.12
CA LYS A 145 -10.47 2.40 -10.09
C LYS A 145 -9.06 2.69 -9.59
N ASN A 146 -8.63 2.02 -8.51
CA ASN A 146 -7.32 2.26 -7.93
C ASN A 146 -6.19 1.79 -8.86
N ILE A 147 -6.32 0.59 -9.45
CA ILE A 147 -5.36 0.08 -10.43
C ILE A 147 -5.28 1.04 -11.62
N ALA A 148 -6.43 1.43 -12.19
CA ALA A 148 -6.46 2.38 -13.30
C ALA A 148 -5.81 3.72 -12.93
N MET A 149 -6.09 4.26 -11.74
CA MET A 149 -5.47 5.49 -11.25
C MET A 149 -3.95 5.38 -11.16
N TYR A 150 -3.42 4.30 -10.58
CA TYR A 150 -1.97 4.10 -10.47
C TYR A 150 -1.31 3.86 -11.84
N CYS A 151 -1.94 3.08 -12.71
CA CYS A 151 -1.44 2.89 -14.08
C CYS A 151 -1.38 4.23 -14.84
N ILE A 152 -2.44 5.04 -14.77
CA ILE A 152 -2.46 6.37 -15.41
C ILE A 152 -1.39 7.28 -14.81
N LEU A 153 -1.25 7.29 -13.47
CA LEU A 153 -0.23 8.09 -12.80
C LEU A 153 1.17 7.71 -13.26
N ILE A 154 1.48 6.41 -13.28
CA ILE A 154 2.78 5.90 -13.75
C ILE A 154 3.02 6.26 -15.21
N ILE A 155 2.03 6.09 -16.09
CA ILE A 155 2.14 6.47 -17.51
C ILE A 155 2.44 7.96 -17.67
N ILE A 156 1.74 8.83 -16.93
CA ILE A 156 1.98 10.27 -16.97
C ILE A 156 3.39 10.60 -16.48
N LEU A 157 3.80 10.02 -15.35
CA LEU A 157 5.10 10.26 -14.74
C LEU A 157 6.24 9.80 -15.65
N GLU A 158 6.14 8.60 -16.23
CA GLU A 158 7.10 8.10 -17.22
C GLU A 158 7.13 8.91 -18.52
N SER A 159 6.00 9.49 -18.93
CA SER A 159 5.97 10.35 -20.13
C SER A 159 6.69 11.68 -19.91
N ILE A 160 6.79 12.15 -18.67
CA ILE A 160 7.44 13.42 -18.31
C ILE A 160 8.90 13.19 -17.92
N PHE A 161 9.19 12.11 -17.20
CA PHE A 161 10.51 11.76 -16.68
C PHE A 161 10.83 10.30 -17.06
N PRO A 162 11.13 10.03 -18.34
CA PRO A 162 11.29 8.68 -18.82
C PRO A 162 12.48 7.98 -18.16
N SER A 163 12.23 6.82 -17.59
CA SER A 163 13.27 5.87 -17.18
C SER A 163 13.85 5.16 -18.39
N ASP A 164 15.09 4.67 -18.30
CA ASP A 164 15.59 3.76 -19.34
C ASP A 164 14.88 2.41 -19.18
N PHE A 165 14.49 1.77 -20.29
CA PHE A 165 13.77 0.49 -20.20
C PHE A 165 14.66 -0.64 -19.64
N HIS A 166 15.98 -0.42 -19.60
CA HIS A 166 16.95 -1.25 -18.88
C HIS A 166 16.93 -1.07 -17.35
N ASP A 167 16.39 0.04 -16.84
CA ASP A 167 16.23 0.29 -15.40
C ASP A 167 15.01 -0.46 -14.83
N TRP A 168 14.02 -0.73 -15.68
CA TRP A 168 12.86 -1.55 -15.35
C TRP A 168 13.14 -3.01 -15.66
N TRP A 169 12.86 -3.90 -14.71
CA TRP A 169 12.98 -5.35 -14.86
C TRP A 169 14.42 -5.81 -15.08
N TYR A 170 15.25 -5.66 -14.04
CA TYR A 170 16.52 -6.37 -14.01
C TYR A 170 16.27 -7.85 -14.33
N THR A 171 17.09 -8.38 -15.23
CA THR A 171 16.91 -9.66 -15.91
C THR A 171 17.02 -10.90 -15.02
N TRP A 172 17.00 -10.84 -13.68
CA TRP A 172 17.11 -12.03 -12.82
C TRP A 172 15.92 -13.01 -12.97
N LEU A 173 14.82 -12.60 -13.61
CA LEU A 173 13.73 -13.50 -14.00
C LEU A 173 14.07 -14.35 -15.25
N ILE A 174 15.19 -14.03 -15.94
CA ILE A 174 15.74 -14.74 -17.08
C ILE A 174 17.10 -15.32 -16.63
N PRO A 175 17.23 -16.65 -16.50
CA PRO A 175 18.51 -17.27 -16.15
C PRO A 175 19.60 -16.80 -17.11
N SER A 176 20.78 -16.47 -16.57
CA SER A 176 21.99 -16.13 -17.33
C SER A 176 22.54 -17.27 -18.20
N ASP A 177 21.90 -18.44 -18.20
CA ASP A 177 22.40 -19.67 -18.83
C ASP A 177 21.96 -19.81 -20.31
N ILE A 178 21.94 -18.71 -21.05
CA ILE A 178 21.89 -18.75 -22.52
C ILE A 178 22.99 -17.86 -23.08
N HIS A 179 24.25 -18.24 -22.85
CA HIS A 179 25.38 -17.99 -23.75
C HIS A 179 26.44 -19.08 -23.60
#